data_AF-A0A929YIS7-F1
#
_entry.id   AF-A0A929YIS7-F1
#
_cell.length_a   1.000
_cell.length_b   1.000
_cell.length_c   1.000
_cell.angle_alpha   90.00
_cell.angle_beta   90.00
_cell.angle_gamma   90.00
#
_symmetry.space_group_name_H-M   'P 1'
#
loop_
_entity.id
_entity.type
_entity.pdbx_description
1 polymer ?
#
loop_
_entity_poly.entity_id
_entity_poly.type
_entity_poly.pdbx_seq_one_letter_code
_entity_poly.pdbx_strand_id
1 'polypeptide(L)' 'MVDQSRIDAEIDLSAIRENLYSMLEGQDPEKKVIAVVKANAYGHGALRVASALEDEARL' A
#
# COMPACT_ATOMS: atom_id res chain seq x y z
N MET A 1 5.83 -3.12 20.16
CA MET A 1 6.48 -2.03 20.91
C MET A 1 6.12 -0.75 20.20
N VAL A 2 5.40 0.17 20.85
CA VAL A 2 5.10 1.47 20.24
C VAL A 2 6.32 2.35 20.46
N ASP A 3 6.94 2.78 19.36
CA ASP A 3 8.04 3.75 19.39
C ASP A 3 7.50 5.08 19.93
N GLN A 4 7.98 5.51 21.09
CA GLN A 4 7.54 6.75 21.75
C GLN A 4 8.28 7.97 21.21
N SER A 5 8.35 8.09 19.88
CA SER A 5 8.84 9.31 19.26
C SER A 5 7.80 10.43 19.46
N ARG A 6 8.25 11.67 19.68
CA ARG A 6 7.33 12.81 19.86
C ARG A 6 6.62 13.24 18.57
N ILE A 7 7.09 12.76 17.41
CA ILE A 7 6.61 13.15 16.08
C ILE A 7 6.69 11.90 15.20
N ASP A 8 5.54 11.33 14.87
CA ASP A 8 5.43 10.19 13.98
C ASP A 8 4.49 10.46 12.80
N ALA A 9 4.47 9.51 11.86
CA ALA A 9 3.50 9.45 10.79
C ALA A 9 2.79 8.10 10.89
N GLU A 10 1.52 8.13 11.28
CA GLU A 10 0.66 6.96 11.26
C GLU A 10 0.17 6.70 9.85
N ILE A 11 0.28 5.45 9.40
CA ILE A 11 -0.05 5.03 8.04
C ILE A 11 -1.13 3.96 8.13
N ASP A 12 -2.31 4.27 7.59
CA ASP A 12 -3.40 3.32 7.47
C ASP A 12 -3.21 2.43 6.23
N LEU A 13 -2.85 1.16 6.47
CA LEU A 13 -2.67 0.19 5.40
C LEU A 13 -4.01 -0.29 4.80
N SER A 14 -5.12 -0.18 5.53
CA SER A 14 -6.45 -0.53 5.00
C SER A 14 -6.87 0.48 3.93
N ALA A 15 -6.66 1.78 4.18
CA ALA A 15 -6.90 2.83 3.19
C ALA A 15 -6.07 2.62 1.91
N ILE A 16 -4.81 2.15 2.04
CA ILE A 16 -3.96 1.84 0.88
C ILE A 16 -4.53 0.68 0.05
N ARG A 17 -5.08 -0.37 0.69
CA ARG A 17 -5.74 -1.48 -0.01
C ARG A 17 -7.02 -1.04 -0.71
N GLU A 18 -7.86 -0.27 -0.01
CA GLU A 18 -9.09 0.28 -0.59
C GLU A 18 -8.80 1.12 -1.82
N ASN A 19 -7.76 1.96 -1.78
CA ASN A 19 -7.32 2.73 -2.94
C ASN A 19 -6.94 1.83 -4.13
N LEU A 20 -6.26 0.70 -3.90
CA LEU A 20 -5.95 -0.26 -4.96
C LEU A 20 -7.25 -0.86 -5.54
N TYR A 21 -8.18 -1.31 -4.69
CA TYR A 21 -9.45 -1.87 -5.16
C TYR A 21 -10.26 -0.86 -5.98
N SER A 22 -10.37 0.39 -5.50
CA SER A 22 -11.05 1.46 -6.25
C SER A 22 -10.35 1.77 -7.58
N MET A 23 -9.03 1.61 -7.68
CA MET A 23 -8.32 1.75 -8.95
C MET A 23 -8.55 0.57 -9.92
N LEU A 24 -8.82 -0.63 -9.39
CA LEU A 24 -9.10 -1.83 -10.16
C LEU A 24 -10.58 -1.95 -10.54
N GLU A 25 -11.47 -1.27 -9.83
CA GLU A 25 -12.92 -1.30 -10.10
C GLU A 25 -13.23 -0.88 -11.54
N GLY A 26 -13.96 -1.72 -12.27
CA GLY A 26 -14.32 -1.48 -13.66
C GLY A 26 -13.17 -1.67 -14.67
N GLN A 27 -11.98 -2.06 -14.22
CA GLN A 27 -10.86 -2.37 -15.11
C GLN A 27 -10.94 -3.81 -15.62
N ASP A 28 -10.25 -4.05 -16.73
CA ASP A 28 -10.09 -5.38 -17.32
C ASP A 28 -9.30 -6.29 -16.37
N PRO A 29 -9.85 -7.44 -15.96
CA PRO A 29 -9.21 -8.36 -15.01
C PRO A 29 -7.89 -8.96 -15.51
N GLU A 30 -7.62 -8.94 -16.82
CA GLU A 30 -6.34 -9.41 -17.36
C GLU A 30 -5.21 -8.38 -17.21
N LYS A 31 -5.53 -7.12 -16.91
CA LYS A 31 -4.52 -6.07 -16.74
C LYS A 31 -3.77 -6.23 -15.44
N LYS A 32 -2.45 -6.12 -15.52
CA LYS A 32 -1.56 -6.14 -14.36
C LYS A 32 -1.31 -4.73 -13.85
N VAL A 33 -1.26 -4.59 -12.53
CA VAL A 33 -0.89 -3.35 -11.84
C VAL A 33 0.51 -3.48 -11.25
N ILE A 34 1.27 -2.39 -11.31
CA ILE A 34 2.58 -2.29 -10.67
C ILE A 34 2.50 -1.20 -9.60
N ALA A 35 2.56 -1.60 -8.33
CA ALA A 35 2.64 -0.66 -7.22
C ALA A 35 4.04 -0.03 -7.15
N VAL A 36 4.14 1.28 -7.40
CA VAL A 36 5.42 1.99 -7.36
C VAL A 36 5.75 2.42 -5.94
N VAL A 37 6.60 1.66 -5.25
CA VAL A 37 6.97 1.90 -3.83
C VAL A 37 8.34 2.59 -3.66
N LYS A 38 8.79 3.36 -4.67
CA LYS A 38 10.05 4.11 -4.60
C LYS A 38 10.04 5.13 -3.46
N ALA A 39 11.23 5.61 -3.07
CA ALA A 39 11.40 6.60 -2.00
C ALA A 39 10.69 6.20 -0.69
N ASN A 40 10.87 4.94 -0.27
CA ASN A 40 10.24 4.38 0.92
C ASN A 40 8.70 4.40 0.87
N ALA A 41 8.11 4.02 -0.27
CA ALA A 41 6.69 4.21 -0.59
C ALA A 41 6.24 5.67 -0.36
N TYR A 42 6.98 6.62 -0.92
CA TYR A 42 6.72 8.06 -0.72
C TYR A 42 6.64 8.48 0.75
N GLY A 43 7.47 7.89 1.62
CA GLY A 43 7.50 8.16 3.06
C GLY A 43 6.56 7.30 3.92
N HIS A 44 5.70 6.47 3.32
CA HIS A 44 4.73 5.62 4.03
C HIS A 44 5.36 4.33 4.61
N GLY A 45 6.58 3.99 4.21
CA GLY A 45 7.27 2.77 4.63
C GLY A 45 7.17 1.65 3.60
N ALA A 46 8.19 1.50 2.75
CA ALA A 46 8.17 0.61 1.60
C ALA A 46 7.89 -0.85 1.95
N LEU A 47 8.52 -1.40 2.99
CA LEU A 47 8.34 -2.80 3.34
C LEU A 47 6.92 -3.11 3.79
N ARG A 48 6.34 -2.27 4.65
CA ARG A 48 4.96 -2.47 5.13
C ARG A 48 3.94 -2.27 4.02
N VAL A 49 4.11 -1.25 3.18
CA VAL A 49 3.23 -0.99 2.04
C VAL A 49 3.33 -2.09 0.99
N ALA A 50 4.55 -2.52 0.61
CA ALA A 50 4.73 -3.59 -0.36
C ALA A 50 4.10 -4.90 0.14
N SER A 51 4.31 -5.27 1.42
CA SER A 51 3.69 -6.46 2.00
C SER A 51 2.16 -6.37 1.99
N ALA A 52 1.59 -5.22 2.35
CA ALA A 52 0.13 -5.04 2.38
C ALA A 52 -0.53 -5.17 1.00
N LEU A 53 0.19 -4.81 -0.08
CA LEU A 53 -0.28 -4.88 -1.46
C LEU A 53 0.06 -6.20 -2.15
N GLU A 54 1.14 -6.90 -1.74
CA GLU A 54 1.50 -8.22 -2.29
C GLU A 54 0.41 -9.26 -1.99
N ASP A 55 -0.18 -9.20 -0.79
CA ASP A 55 -1.28 -10.09 -0.40
C ASP A 55 -2.51 -9.92 -1.33
N GLU A 56 -2.74 -8.71 -1.84
CA GLU A 56 -3.85 -8.39 -2.75
C GLU A 56 -3.56 -8.75 -4.21
N ALA A 57 -2.29 -8.68 -4.63
CA ALA A 57 -1.89 -8.98 -6.01
C ALA A 57 -1.99 -10.47 -6.38
N ARG A 58 -2.37 -11.34 -5.44
CA ARG A 58 -2.63 -12.77 -5.65
C ARG A 58 -4.11 -13.09 -5.88
N LEU A 59 -5.00 -12.10 -5.83
CA LEU A 59 -6.42 -12.19 -6.21
C LEU A 59 -6.61 -11.88 -7.69
#